data_AF-A0A0F8ZVU8-F1
#
_entry.id   AF-A0A0F8ZVU8-F1
#
_cell.length_a   1.000
_cell.length_b   1.000
_cell.length_c   1.000
_cell.angle_alpha   90.00
_cell.angle_beta   90.00
_cell.angle_gamma   90.00
#
_symmetry.space_group_name_H-M   'P 1'
#
loop_
_entity.id
_entity.type
_entity.pdbx_description
1 polymer ?
#
loop_
_entity_poly.entity_id
_entity_poly.type
_entity_poly.pdbx_seq_one_letter_code
_entity_poly.pdbx_strand_id
1 'polypeptide(L)'
;MTEVSIESGPKPEPQYGVQVVESGKSDIEPDDYEEMLKARIPLGNNPRKASYLSYRAAGFSVRESCALVPVTFTTVKAWRRDDEEFRTWESGEKLAWLQSNVAHDLTQMEFMRNFRLCLRLDKKVLFRAALSLESLTVKEMEILKVIRKHYTPQDIIAVQRAL
;
A
#
# COMPACT_ATOMS: atom_id res chain seq x y z
N MET A 1 -63.25 17.23 44.75
CA MET A 1 -62.88 17.54 43.35
C MET A 1 -61.51 18.18 43.41
N THR A 2 -60.49 17.46 42.92
CA THR A 2 -59.15 18.00 42.72
C THR A 2 -58.63 17.32 41.47
N GLU A 3 -58.68 18.03 40.35
CA GLU A 3 -58.20 17.56 39.04
C GLU A 3 -56.67 17.63 39.02
N VAL A 4 -56.02 16.53 38.63
CA VAL A 4 -54.59 16.48 38.34
C VAL A 4 -54.45 16.49 36.82
N SER A 5 -54.08 17.65 36.26
CA SER A 5 -53.72 17.78 34.84
C SER A 5 -52.34 17.15 34.61
N ILE A 6 -52.29 16.15 33.74
CA ILE A 6 -51.04 15.57 33.22
C ILE A 6 -50.76 16.25 31.88
N GLU A 7 -49.87 17.23 31.88
CA GLU A 7 -49.35 17.84 30.65
C GLU A 7 -48.37 16.88 29.95
N SER A 8 -48.79 16.31 28.82
CA SER A 8 -47.91 15.55 27.93
C SER A 8 -47.18 16.49 26.96
N GLY A 9 -46.02 17.00 27.38
CA GLY A 9 -45.09 17.71 26.48
C GLY A 9 -44.18 16.74 25.70
N PRO A 10 -43.80 17.05 24.45
CA PRO A 10 -42.88 16.21 23.68
C PRO A 10 -41.49 16.22 24.31
N LYS A 11 -40.86 15.03 24.40
CA LYS A 11 -39.48 14.89 24.91
C LYS A 11 -38.52 15.66 23.99
N PRO A 12 -37.54 16.42 24.54
CA PRO A 12 -36.52 17.06 23.73
C PRO A 12 -35.66 16.00 23.05
N GLU A 13 -35.50 16.09 21.74
CA GLU A 13 -34.61 15.23 20.98
C GLU A 13 -33.15 15.47 21.41
N PRO A 14 -32.34 14.41 21.61
CA PRO A 14 -30.94 14.58 21.91
C PRO A 14 -30.22 15.17 20.69
N GLN A 15 -29.75 16.42 20.83
CA GLN A 15 -28.85 17.05 19.87
C GLN A 15 -27.51 16.31 19.87
N TYR A 16 -27.33 15.41 18.90
CA TYR A 16 -26.03 14.80 18.63
C TYR A 16 -25.14 15.81 17.90
N GLY A 17 -24.34 16.55 18.66
CA GLY A 17 -23.26 17.37 18.12
C GLY A 17 -22.21 16.47 17.47
N VAL A 18 -22.16 16.44 16.13
CA VAL A 18 -21.11 15.75 15.40
C VAL A 18 -19.82 16.56 15.58
N GLN A 19 -18.92 16.07 16.43
CA GLN A 19 -17.58 16.62 16.55
C GLN A 19 -16.78 16.19 15.31
N VAL A 20 -16.50 17.13 14.41
CA VAL A 20 -15.61 16.90 13.27
C VAL A 20 -14.20 16.78 13.81
N VAL A 21 -13.75 15.55 14.01
CA VAL A 21 -12.34 15.26 14.33
C VAL A 21 -11.56 15.31 13.01
N GLU A 22 -10.57 16.20 12.94
CA GLU A 22 -9.66 16.25 11.79
C GLU A 22 -9.06 14.87 11.55
N SER A 23 -9.29 14.35 10.34
CA SER A 23 -8.76 13.07 9.88
C SER A 23 -7.24 13.12 9.99
N GLY A 24 -6.70 12.44 11.01
CA GLY A 24 -5.27 12.30 11.22
C GLY A 24 -4.62 11.88 9.90
N LYS A 25 -3.65 12.69 9.46
CA LYS A 25 -2.80 12.40 8.31
C LYS A 25 -2.33 10.96 8.48
N SER A 26 -2.81 10.08 7.60
CA SER A 26 -2.29 8.73 7.53
C SER A 26 -0.98 8.82 6.75
N ASP A 27 0.04 9.35 7.40
CA ASP A 27 1.42 9.36 6.91
C ASP A 27 1.89 7.91 6.93
N ILE A 28 1.79 7.27 5.78
CA ILE A 28 2.45 6.00 5.54
C ILE A 28 3.76 6.41 4.91
N GLU A 29 4.78 6.51 5.76
CA GLU A 29 6.10 6.91 5.33
C GLU A 29 6.59 5.96 4.22
N PRO A 30 7.09 6.49 3.09
CA PRO A 30 7.75 5.74 2.02
C PRO A 30 8.92 4.85 2.50
N ASP A 31 9.40 5.07 3.72
CA ASP A 31 10.62 4.50 4.30
C ASP A 31 10.66 2.98 4.37
N ASP A 32 9.53 2.29 4.57
CA ASP A 32 9.50 0.83 4.80
C ASP A 32 9.99 0.05 3.56
N TYR A 33 9.58 0.47 2.36
CA TYR A 33 9.94 -0.24 1.13
C TYR A 33 11.41 -0.03 0.74
N GLU A 34 11.92 1.19 0.85
CA GLU A 34 13.32 1.45 0.55
C GLU A 34 14.26 0.77 1.54
N GLU A 35 13.93 0.73 2.83
CA GLU A 35 14.72 -0.01 3.82
C GLU A 35 14.70 -1.53 3.55
N MET A 36 13.54 -2.07 3.17
CA MET A 36 13.42 -3.48 2.78
C MET A 36 14.23 -3.81 1.51
N LEU A 37 14.23 -2.92 0.51
CA LEU A 37 15.08 -3.05 -0.68
C LEU A 37 16.56 -3.08 -0.33
N LYS A 38 17.01 -2.19 0.57
CA LYS A 38 18.41 -2.15 1.05
C LYS A 38 18.83 -3.42 1.76
N ALA A 39 17.90 -4.11 2.44
CA ALA A 39 18.17 -5.36 3.15
C ALA A 39 18.26 -6.58 2.23
N ARG A 40 17.74 -6.52 1.00
CA ARG A 40 17.66 -7.66 0.06
C ARG A 40 18.52 -7.50 -1.19
N ILE A 41 18.82 -6.27 -1.59
CA ILE A 41 19.59 -5.97 -2.80
C ILE A 41 20.99 -5.51 -2.42
N PRO A 42 22.03 -6.17 -2.95
CA PRO A 42 23.42 -5.70 -2.85
C PRO A 42 23.56 -4.26 -3.35
N LEU A 43 24.39 -3.44 -2.71
CA LEU A 43 24.52 -1.98 -2.94
C LEU A 43 23.38 -1.12 -2.34
N GLY A 44 22.78 -1.56 -1.22
CA GLY A 44 21.80 -0.78 -0.44
C GLY A 44 22.31 0.59 0.04
N ASN A 45 23.62 0.88 -0.06
CA ASN A 45 24.18 2.22 0.20
C ASN A 45 23.84 3.25 -0.90
N ASN A 46 23.35 2.82 -2.07
CA ASN A 46 22.90 3.70 -3.13
C ASN A 46 21.45 3.35 -3.52
N PRO A 47 20.44 4.12 -3.06
CA PRO A 47 19.04 3.79 -3.29
C PRO A 47 18.69 3.74 -4.79
N ARG A 48 19.31 4.58 -5.63
CA ARG A 48 19.05 4.58 -7.08
C ARG A 48 19.56 3.30 -7.76
N LYS A 49 20.69 2.75 -7.31
CA LYS A 49 21.22 1.47 -7.82
C LYS A 49 20.38 0.30 -7.32
N ALA A 50 19.99 0.32 -6.05
CA ALA A 50 19.15 -0.71 -5.45
C ALA A 50 17.77 -0.78 -6.14
N SER A 51 17.08 0.36 -6.30
CA SER A 51 15.82 0.42 -7.04
C SER A 51 15.98 0.00 -8.50
N TYR A 52 17.09 0.36 -9.17
CA TYR A 52 17.33 -0.11 -10.53
C TYR A 52 17.49 -1.64 -10.57
N LEU A 53 18.29 -2.20 -9.66
CA LEU A 53 18.52 -3.64 -9.57
C LEU A 53 17.27 -4.42 -9.12
N SER A 54 16.32 -3.82 -8.40
CA SER A 54 15.06 -4.48 -8.03
C SER A 54 14.24 -4.83 -9.28
N TYR A 55 14.13 -3.90 -10.23
CA TYR A 55 13.49 -4.16 -11.52
C TYR A 55 14.29 -5.16 -12.37
N ARG A 56 15.63 -5.08 -12.36
CA ARG A 56 16.45 -6.07 -13.07
C ARG A 56 16.27 -7.49 -12.49
N ALA A 57 16.18 -7.60 -11.17
CA ALA A 57 15.86 -8.83 -10.46
C ALA A 57 14.46 -9.33 -10.80
N ALA A 58 13.47 -8.46 -11.00
CA ALA A 58 12.15 -8.84 -11.48
C ALA A 58 12.08 -9.19 -12.99
N GLY A 59 13.22 -9.23 -13.69
CA GLY A 59 13.31 -9.66 -15.08
C GLY A 59 13.18 -8.55 -16.12
N PHE A 60 13.05 -7.29 -15.70
CA PHE A 60 12.94 -6.16 -16.62
C PHE A 60 14.24 -5.93 -17.38
N SER A 61 14.12 -5.50 -18.64
CA SER A 61 15.25 -5.07 -19.44
C SER A 61 15.89 -3.80 -18.85
N VAL A 62 17.12 -3.49 -19.30
CA VAL A 62 17.82 -2.25 -18.93
C VAL A 62 16.97 -1.03 -19.26
N ARG A 63 16.29 -1.05 -20.41
CA ARG A 63 15.49 0.08 -20.90
C ARG A 63 14.27 0.30 -20.02
N GLU A 64 13.54 -0.77 -19.69
CA GLU A 64 12.36 -0.69 -18.81
C GLU A 64 12.75 -0.26 -17.40
N SER A 65 13.84 -0.81 -16.87
CA SER A 65 14.34 -0.46 -15.53
C SER A 65 14.74 1.03 -15.45
N CYS A 66 15.35 1.58 -16.51
CA CYS A 66 15.64 3.02 -16.61
C CYS A 66 14.40 3.91 -16.82
N ALA A 67 13.28 3.34 -17.26
CA ALA A 67 12.03 4.10 -17.39
C ALA A 67 11.25 4.12 -16.05
N LEU A 68 11.31 3.03 -15.29
CA LEU A 68 10.63 2.87 -14.00
C LEU A 68 11.39 3.55 -12.86
N VAL A 69 12.72 3.49 -12.90
CA VAL A 69 13.58 4.29 -12.02
C VAL A 69 14.04 5.49 -12.81
N PRO A 70 13.92 6.73 -12.31
CA PRO A 70 14.33 7.95 -13.03
C PRO A 70 15.87 8.04 -13.14
N VAL A 71 16.47 7.13 -13.92
CA VAL A 71 17.89 6.99 -14.20
C VAL A 71 18.08 6.84 -15.72
N THR A 72 19.07 7.54 -16.27
CA THR A 72 19.34 7.46 -17.71
C THR A 72 20.25 6.28 -18.03
N PHE A 73 20.19 5.77 -19.25
CA PHE A 73 21.13 4.74 -19.70
C PHE A 73 22.60 5.19 -19.62
N THR A 74 22.86 6.49 -19.81
CA THR A 74 24.19 7.09 -19.59
C THR A 74 24.65 6.96 -18.14
N THR A 75 23.73 7.13 -17.18
CA THR A 75 24.01 6.92 -15.75
C THR A 75 24.39 5.47 -15.48
N VAL A 76 23.63 4.51 -16.04
CA VAL A 76 23.92 3.07 -15.88
C VAL A 76 25.26 2.71 -16.52
N LYS A 77 25.59 3.27 -17.70
CA LYS A 77 26.91 3.09 -18.32
C LYS A 77 28.04 3.60 -17.42
N ALA A 78 27.87 4.76 -16.79
CA ALA A 78 28.84 5.28 -15.83
C ALA A 78 28.99 4.33 -14.63
N TRP A 79 27.88 3.85 -14.05
CA TRP A 79 27.93 2.87 -12.96
C TRP A 79 28.67 1.59 -13.35
N ARG A 80 28.43 1.03 -14.54
CA ARG A 80 29.15 -0.17 -15.00
C ARG A 80 30.66 0.05 -15.16
N ARG A 81 31.09 1.27 -15.46
CA ARG A 81 32.50 1.62 -15.64
C ARG A 81 33.18 1.88 -14.30
N ASP A 82 32.48 2.58 -13.42
CA ASP A 82 33.06 3.15 -12.19
C ASP A 82 32.82 2.27 -10.96
N ASP A 83 31.91 1.29 -11.05
CA ASP A 83 31.56 0.35 -9.98
C ASP A 83 31.52 -1.08 -10.52
N GLU A 84 32.61 -1.81 -10.27
CA GLU A 84 32.75 -3.20 -10.66
C GLU A 84 31.73 -4.10 -9.97
N GLU A 85 31.41 -3.84 -8.70
CA GLU A 85 30.42 -4.63 -7.95
C GLU A 85 29.04 -4.50 -8.62
N PHE A 86 28.61 -3.28 -8.93
CA PHE A 86 27.37 -3.04 -9.69
C PHE A 86 27.35 -3.78 -11.01
N ARG A 87 28.45 -3.71 -11.78
CA ARG A 87 28.57 -4.41 -13.06
C ARG A 87 28.37 -5.92 -12.91
N THR A 88 28.89 -6.52 -11.83
CA THR A 88 28.68 -7.95 -11.56
C THR A 88 27.23 -8.27 -11.24
N TRP A 89 26.56 -7.48 -10.40
CA TRP A 89 25.16 -7.74 -10.02
C TRP A 89 24.15 -7.48 -11.14
N GLU A 90 24.50 -6.62 -12.10
CA GLU A 90 23.61 -6.19 -13.17
C GLU A 90 23.60 -7.13 -14.40
N SER A 91 24.46 -8.16 -14.40
CA SER A 91 24.61 -9.10 -15.52
C SER A 91 25.07 -10.50 -15.09
N GLY A 92 25.01 -11.46 -16.02
CA GLY A 92 25.56 -12.80 -15.83
C GLY A 92 24.93 -13.59 -14.68
N GLU A 93 25.76 -14.38 -13.99
CA GLU A 93 25.31 -15.32 -12.96
C GLU A 93 24.68 -14.63 -11.75
N LYS A 94 25.19 -13.47 -11.32
CA LYS A 94 24.61 -12.76 -10.18
C LYS A 94 23.24 -12.18 -10.48
N LEU A 95 23.01 -11.70 -11.70
CA LEU A 95 21.67 -11.28 -12.10
C LEU A 95 20.70 -12.47 -12.13
N ALA A 96 21.14 -13.61 -12.67
CA ALA A 96 20.33 -14.84 -12.67
C ALA A 96 20.02 -15.30 -11.23
N TRP A 97 20.97 -15.14 -10.31
CA TRP A 97 20.76 -15.39 -8.90
C TRP A 97 19.72 -14.43 -8.30
N LEU A 98 19.81 -13.13 -8.56
CA LEU A 98 18.80 -12.15 -8.11
C LEU A 98 17.40 -12.50 -8.63
N GLN A 99 17.31 -12.88 -9.90
CA GLN A 99 16.04 -13.29 -10.52
C GLN A 99 15.44 -14.53 -9.88
N SER A 100 16.28 -15.47 -9.46
CA SER A 100 15.84 -16.74 -8.88
C SER A 100 15.54 -16.65 -7.38
N ASN A 101 16.24 -15.77 -6.65
CA ASN A 101 16.22 -15.76 -5.18
C ASN A 101 15.58 -14.50 -4.57
N VAL A 102 15.54 -13.39 -5.31
CA VAL A 102 15.12 -12.08 -4.77
C VAL A 102 13.84 -11.57 -5.43
N ALA A 103 13.58 -11.91 -6.70
CA ALA A 103 12.43 -11.43 -7.46
C ALA A 103 11.08 -11.73 -6.80
N HIS A 104 10.93 -12.96 -6.28
CA HIS A 104 9.71 -13.40 -5.61
C HIS A 104 9.44 -12.58 -4.35
N ASP A 105 10.45 -12.48 -3.48
CA ASP A 105 10.37 -11.70 -2.24
C ASP A 105 10.04 -10.23 -2.52
N LEU A 106 10.71 -9.61 -3.50
CA LEU A 106 10.44 -8.22 -3.87
C LEU A 106 8.98 -8.01 -4.28
N THR A 107 8.47 -8.90 -5.12
CA THR A 107 7.09 -8.84 -5.61
C THR A 107 6.09 -9.05 -4.48
N GLN A 108 6.35 -10.02 -3.59
CA GLN A 108 5.51 -10.27 -2.43
C GLN A 108 5.51 -9.07 -1.48
N MET A 109 6.67 -8.47 -1.23
CA MET A 109 6.79 -7.29 -0.38
C MET A 109 6.04 -6.07 -0.97
N GLU A 110 6.19 -5.81 -2.26
CA GLU A 110 5.44 -4.75 -2.96
C GLU A 110 3.93 -4.99 -2.90
N PHE A 111 3.50 -6.24 -3.14
CA PHE A 111 2.11 -6.62 -3.04
C PHE A 111 1.58 -6.38 -1.63
N MET A 112 2.27 -6.85 -0.59
CA MET A 112 1.85 -6.70 0.80
C MET A 112 1.77 -5.23 1.22
N ARG A 113 2.72 -4.40 0.79
CA ARG A 113 2.68 -2.95 1.01
C ARG A 113 1.43 -2.34 0.38
N ASN A 114 1.19 -2.61 -0.90
CA ASN A 114 0.04 -2.08 -1.62
C ASN A 114 -1.28 -2.60 -1.03
N PHE A 115 -1.32 -3.86 -0.63
CA PHE A 115 -2.46 -4.48 0.03
C PHE A 115 -2.79 -3.78 1.36
N ARG A 116 -1.77 -3.47 2.18
CA ARG A 116 -1.96 -2.69 3.41
C ARG A 116 -2.52 -1.29 3.14
N LEU A 117 -2.12 -0.64 2.05
CA LEU A 117 -2.67 0.66 1.64
C LEU A 117 -4.17 0.54 1.31
N CYS A 118 -4.55 -0.47 0.53
CA CYS A 118 -5.95 -0.76 0.23
C CYS A 118 -6.76 -0.99 1.52
N LEU A 119 -6.31 -1.87 2.41
CA LEU A 119 -7.01 -2.15 3.68
C LEU A 119 -7.21 -0.89 4.55
N ARG A 120 -6.27 0.06 4.51
CA ARG A 120 -6.42 1.32 5.24
C ARG A 120 -7.46 2.25 4.63
N LEU A 121 -7.54 2.30 3.30
CA LEU A 121 -8.61 3.03 2.60
C LEU A 121 -9.96 2.38 2.89
N ASP A 122 -10.03 1.05 2.80
CA ASP A 122 -11.24 0.28 3.08
C ASP A 122 -11.74 0.51 4.50
N LYS A 123 -10.85 0.49 5.50
CA LYS A 123 -11.18 0.82 6.88
C LYS A 123 -11.85 2.18 7.01
N LYS A 124 -11.35 3.22 6.33
CA LYS A 124 -11.94 4.58 6.39
C LYS A 124 -13.37 4.58 5.86
N VAL A 125 -13.61 3.93 4.71
CA VAL A 125 -14.93 3.85 4.08
C VAL A 125 -15.90 3.01 4.92
N LEU A 126 -15.47 1.84 5.38
CA LEU A 126 -16.29 0.93 6.20
C LEU A 126 -16.68 1.56 7.53
N PHE A 127 -15.75 2.24 8.20
CA PHE A 127 -16.02 2.90 9.47
C PHE A 127 -17.09 3.99 9.32
N ARG A 128 -17.00 4.82 8.28
CA ARG A 128 -18.03 5.83 7.97
C ARG A 128 -19.38 5.18 7.65
N ALA A 129 -19.38 4.14 6.82
CA ALA A 129 -20.59 3.44 6.43
C ALA A 129 -21.31 2.78 7.63
N ALA A 130 -20.54 2.26 8.60
CA ALA A 130 -21.09 1.67 9.81
C ALA A 130 -21.78 2.70 10.73
N LEU A 131 -21.34 3.97 10.69
CA LEU A 131 -21.94 5.06 11.48
C LEU A 131 -23.13 5.70 10.76
N SER A 132 -23.01 5.94 9.44
CA SER A 132 -24.10 6.49 8.62
C SER A 132 -23.87 6.20 7.15
N LEU A 133 -24.64 5.27 6.58
CA LEU A 133 -24.52 4.87 5.18
C LEU A 133 -24.85 5.99 4.20
N GLU A 134 -25.82 6.83 4.54
CA GLU A 134 -26.26 7.97 3.71
C GLU A 134 -25.21 9.09 3.63
N SER A 135 -24.25 9.10 4.56
CA SER A 135 -23.17 10.09 4.60
C SER A 135 -22.04 9.84 3.60
N LEU A 136 -22.08 8.71 2.86
CA LEU A 136 -21.06 8.37 1.88
C LEU A 136 -21.23 9.16 0.60
N THR A 137 -20.12 9.66 0.06
CA THR A 137 -20.10 10.19 -1.31
C THR A 137 -20.34 9.08 -2.34
N VAL A 138 -20.71 9.45 -3.57
CA VAL A 138 -20.87 8.50 -4.68
C VAL A 138 -19.59 7.66 -4.89
N LYS A 139 -18.41 8.28 -4.79
CA LYS A 139 -17.12 7.58 -4.92
C LYS A 139 -16.89 6.57 -3.79
N GLU A 140 -17.16 6.96 -2.55
CA GLU A 140 -17.03 6.04 -1.40
C GLU A 140 -18.04 4.89 -1.48
N MET A 141 -19.24 5.16 -1.97
CA MET A 141 -20.26 4.12 -2.18
C MET A 141 -19.84 3.12 -3.27
N GLU A 142 -19.22 3.57 -4.37
CA GLU A 142 -18.65 2.67 -5.38
C GLU A 142 -17.51 1.82 -4.82
N ILE A 143 -16.61 2.43 -4.04
CA ILE A 143 -15.55 1.71 -3.33
C ILE A 143 -16.16 0.66 -2.38
N LEU A 144 -17.17 1.02 -1.58
CA LEU A 144 -17.86 0.12 -0.66
C LEU A 144 -18.49 -1.08 -1.39
N LYS A 145 -19.12 -0.86 -2.55
CA LYS A 145 -19.69 -1.95 -3.37
C LYS A 145 -18.64 -2.93 -3.86
N VAL A 146 -17.42 -2.47 -4.14
CA VAL A 146 -16.30 -3.34 -4.52
C VAL A 146 -15.77 -4.09 -3.31
N ILE A 147 -15.45 -3.38 -2.23
CA ILE A 147 -14.92 -3.93 -0.99
C ILE A 147 -15.79 -5.07 -0.45
N ARG A 148 -17.12 -4.87 -0.38
CA ARG A 148 -18.04 -5.86 0.20
C ARG A 148 -18.01 -7.22 -0.50
N LYS A 149 -17.58 -7.29 -1.76
CA LYS A 149 -17.45 -8.56 -2.50
C LYS A 149 -16.31 -9.44 -1.98
N HIS A 150 -15.36 -8.86 -1.25
CA HIS A 150 -14.15 -9.52 -0.76
C HIS A 150 -14.18 -9.83 0.75
N TYR A 151 -15.33 -9.67 1.40
CA TYR A 151 -15.55 -10.10 2.79
C TYR A 151 -16.42 -11.35 2.85
N THR A 152 -15.98 -12.39 2.14
CA THR A 152 -16.62 -13.71 2.18
C THR A 152 -15.79 -14.69 3.02
N PRO A 153 -16.40 -15.76 3.56
CA PRO A 153 -15.65 -16.84 4.22
C PRO A 153 -14.54 -17.44 3.33
N GLN A 154 -14.76 -17.50 2.01
CA GLN A 154 -13.80 -18.01 1.04
C GLN A 154 -12.54 -17.13 0.97
N ASP A 155 -12.72 -15.81 1.01
CA ASP A 155 -11.59 -14.86 1.02
C ASP A 155 -10.76 -15.01 2.31
N ILE A 156 -11.41 -15.23 3.46
CA ILE A 156 -10.73 -15.47 4.74
C ILE A 156 -9.87 -16.74 4.66
N ILE A 157 -10.41 -17.83 4.10
CA ILE A 157 -9.67 -19.08 3.92
C ILE A 157 -8.51 -18.89 2.94
N ALA A 158 -8.70 -18.13 1.86
CA ALA A 158 -7.65 -17.83 0.90
C ALA A 158 -6.48 -17.06 1.55
N VAL A 159 -6.79 -16.07 2.39
CA VAL A 159 -5.77 -15.33 3.15
C VAL A 159 -5.03 -16.26 4.11
N GLN A 160 -5.73 -17.14 4.84
CA GLN A 160 -5.08 -18.11 5.74
C GLN A 160 -4.14 -19.10 5.05
N ARG A 161 -4.36 -19.38 3.76
CA ARG A 161 -3.48 -20.26 2.96
C ARG A 161 -2.29 -19.53 2.37
N ALA A 162 -2.40 -18.22 2.19
CA ALA A 162 -1.35 -17.39 1.59
C ALA A 162 -0.34 -16.87 2.63
N LEU A 163 -0.70 -16.91 3.91
CA LEU A 163 0.14 -16.63 5.07
C LEU A 163 0.84 -17.91 5.56
#